data_AF-A0A538G349-F1
#
_entry.id   AF-A0A538G349-F1
#
_cell.length_a   1.000
_cell.length_b   1.000
_cell.length_c   1.000
_cell.angle_alpha   90.00
_cell.angle_beta   90.00
_cell.angle_gamma   90.00
#
_symmetry.space_group_name_H-M   'P 1'
#
loop_
_entity.id
_entity.type
_entity.pdbx_description
1 polymer ?
#
loop_
_entity_poly.entity_id
_entity_poly.type
_entity_poly.pdbx_seq_one_letter_code
_entity_poly.pdbx_strand_id
1 'polypeptide(L)'
;MSRTLVQLDFPHLAGAAIPLVLLALDVLPRRAWLVGAPAIALCAVLAFPGVIDQDDLEARPVNAVPALGVLVAFVLTVYAARRAGASFARARDGDSFRIAVAAVTVLVSLPWIAADVGWHFPQGVFMTTKLYAEPGQPPTAAVHLGFHHGLMGALLVLSALLLSRPHLEHARLRAVFAALVSLMLAYGVANIANDFWHEQIVKRGWVSWDVPSALSLGLHPIWLLVLGGAGLLWALGFARRAPDSR
;
A
#
# COMPACT_ATOMS: atom_id res chain seq x y z
N MET A 1 -12.77 2.52 -18.11
CA MET A 1 -13.42 1.68 -17.07
C MET A 1 -12.67 0.38 -16.77
N SER A 2 -11.91 -0.24 -17.69
CA SER A 2 -11.16 -1.49 -17.37
C SER A 2 -9.98 -1.27 -16.40
N ARG A 3 -9.21 -0.19 -16.56
CA ARG A 3 -8.05 0.13 -15.69
C ARG A 3 -8.40 0.31 -14.21
N THR A 4 -9.57 0.89 -13.91
CA THR A 4 -10.02 1.12 -12.53
C THR A 4 -10.28 -0.19 -11.80
N LEU A 5 -10.84 -1.20 -12.48
CA LEU A 5 -11.04 -2.52 -11.89
C LEU A 5 -9.70 -3.19 -11.54
N VAL A 6 -8.73 -3.15 -12.46
CA VAL A 6 -7.39 -3.67 -12.19
C VAL A 6 -6.72 -2.91 -11.04
N GLN A 7 -6.87 -1.58 -10.97
CA GLN A 7 -6.35 -0.76 -9.86
C GLN A 7 -6.99 -1.09 -8.51
N LEU A 8 -8.26 -1.52 -8.46
CA LEU A 8 -8.91 -1.96 -7.22
C LEU A 8 -8.31 -3.26 -6.66
N ASP A 9 -7.72 -4.09 -7.52
CA ASP A 9 -7.10 -5.36 -7.14
C ASP A 9 -5.63 -5.23 -6.82
N PHE A 10 -5.03 -4.10 -7.20
CA PHE A 10 -3.62 -3.87 -6.94
C PHE A 10 -3.34 -3.94 -5.43
N PRO A 11 -2.15 -4.44 -5.01
CA PRO A 11 -1.85 -4.81 -3.62
C PRO A 11 -2.08 -3.70 -2.59
N HIS A 12 -2.11 -2.43 -3.00
CA HIS A 12 -2.39 -1.31 -2.11
C HIS A 12 -3.84 -1.25 -1.62
N LEU A 13 -4.83 -1.47 -2.48
CA LEU A 13 -6.24 -1.33 -2.14
C LEU A 13 -6.76 -2.58 -1.41
N ALA A 14 -6.53 -3.76 -1.99
CA ALA A 14 -6.92 -5.02 -1.36
C ALA A 14 -6.05 -5.38 -0.14
N GLY A 15 -4.77 -4.98 -0.13
CA GLY A 15 -3.90 -5.12 1.05
C GLY A 15 -4.29 -4.23 2.23
N ALA A 16 -4.76 -3.00 1.97
CA ALA A 16 -5.30 -2.11 3.00
C ALA A 16 -6.71 -2.52 3.48
N ALA A 17 -7.49 -3.19 2.62
CA ALA A 17 -8.83 -3.65 2.94
C ALA A 17 -8.86 -4.72 4.06
N ILE A 18 -7.87 -5.62 4.12
CA ILE A 18 -7.81 -6.67 5.14
C ILE A 18 -7.73 -6.07 6.57
N PRO A 19 -6.77 -5.17 6.90
CA PRO A 19 -6.75 -4.47 8.18
C PRO A 19 -8.04 -3.69 8.49
N LEU A 20 -8.66 -3.07 7.49
CA LEU A 20 -9.93 -2.36 7.67
C LEU A 20 -11.06 -3.31 8.11
N VAL A 21 -11.12 -4.52 7.54
CA VAL A 21 -12.07 -5.55 7.98
C VAL A 21 -11.78 -5.97 9.42
N LEU A 22 -10.52 -6.19 9.78
CA LEU A 22 -10.15 -6.55 11.16
C LEU A 22 -10.54 -5.45 12.15
N LEU A 23 -10.33 -4.18 11.78
CA LEU A 23 -10.76 -3.03 12.57
C LEU A 23 -12.29 -3.00 12.74
N ALA A 24 -13.04 -3.23 11.66
CA ALA A 24 -14.50 -3.31 11.72
C ALA A 24 -14.98 -4.47 12.61
N LEU A 25 -14.35 -5.64 12.51
CA LEU A 25 -14.68 -6.83 13.30
C LEU A 25 -14.37 -6.69 14.79
N ASP A 26 -13.49 -5.78 15.19
CA ASP A 26 -13.23 -5.47 16.60
C ASP A 26 -14.42 -4.73 17.25
N VAL A 27 -15.16 -3.94 16.46
CA VAL A 27 -16.33 -3.14 16.90
C VAL A 27 -17.65 -3.89 16.74
N LEU A 28 -17.77 -4.71 15.70
CA LEU A 28 -19.01 -5.37 15.30
C LEU A 28 -19.28 -6.64 16.12
N PRO A 29 -20.56 -7.08 16.26
CA PRO A 29 -20.88 -8.31 16.97
C PRO A 29 -20.25 -9.53 16.30
N ARG A 30 -20.00 -10.60 17.06
CA ARG A 30 -19.34 -11.83 16.56
C ARG A 30 -19.93 -12.41 15.27
N ARG A 31 -21.24 -12.27 15.04
CA ARG A 31 -21.90 -12.70 13.78
C ARG A 31 -21.36 -12.01 12.53
N ALA A 32 -20.74 -10.83 12.66
CA ALA A 32 -20.13 -10.11 11.53
C ALA A 32 -18.97 -10.90 10.91
N TRP A 33 -18.36 -11.83 11.64
CA TRP A 33 -17.36 -12.75 11.09
C TRP A 33 -17.88 -13.60 9.93
N LEU A 34 -19.18 -13.87 9.86
CA LEU A 34 -19.81 -14.58 8.73
C LEU A 34 -19.65 -13.83 7.40
N VAL A 35 -19.45 -12.51 7.45
CA VAL A 35 -19.22 -11.66 6.28
C VAL A 35 -17.76 -11.22 6.20
N GLY A 36 -17.15 -10.90 7.36
CA GLY A 36 -15.77 -10.41 7.42
C GLY A 36 -14.73 -11.46 7.04
N ALA A 37 -14.89 -12.73 7.44
CA ALA A 37 -13.95 -13.78 7.03
C ALA A 37 -13.96 -14.02 5.50
N PRO A 38 -15.13 -14.16 4.84
CA PRO A 38 -15.18 -14.17 3.38
C PRO A 38 -14.58 -12.93 2.73
N ALA A 39 -14.82 -11.72 3.27
CA ALA A 39 -14.24 -10.50 2.74
C ALA A 39 -12.71 -10.51 2.78
N ILE A 40 -12.12 -10.97 3.89
CA ILE A 40 -10.67 -11.15 4.01
C ILE A 40 -10.15 -12.16 2.99
N ALA A 41 -10.85 -13.30 2.84
CA ALA A 41 -10.46 -14.33 1.88
C ALA A 41 -10.51 -13.82 0.44
N LEU A 42 -11.56 -13.08 0.06
CA LEU A 42 -11.69 -12.43 -1.25
C LEU A 42 -10.55 -11.45 -1.51
N CYS A 43 -10.19 -10.60 -0.54
CA CYS A 43 -9.05 -9.70 -0.67
C CYS A 43 -7.73 -10.47 -0.82
N ALA A 44 -7.55 -11.56 -0.08
CA ALA A 44 -6.32 -12.37 -0.10
C ALA A 44 -6.09 -13.09 -1.44
N VAL A 45 -7.10 -13.19 -2.31
CA VAL A 45 -6.93 -13.74 -3.67
C VAL A 45 -5.88 -12.97 -4.48
N LEU A 46 -5.62 -11.70 -4.15
CA LEU A 46 -4.54 -10.91 -4.76
C LEU A 46 -3.15 -11.58 -4.69
N ALA A 47 -2.93 -12.45 -3.70
CA ALA A 47 -1.65 -13.12 -3.49
C ALA A 47 -1.49 -14.39 -4.36
N PHE A 48 -2.54 -14.80 -5.08
CA PHE A 48 -2.48 -15.97 -5.95
C PHE A 48 -1.80 -15.63 -7.29
N PRO A 49 -0.88 -16.48 -7.77
CA PRO A 49 -0.25 -16.30 -9.08
C PRO A 49 -1.29 -16.15 -10.19
N GLY A 50 -1.08 -15.17 -11.09
CA GLY A 50 -1.93 -14.93 -12.26
C GLY A 50 -3.18 -14.05 -12.01
N VAL A 51 -3.43 -13.61 -10.78
CA VAL A 51 -4.50 -12.63 -10.48
C VAL A 51 -4.07 -11.20 -10.85
N ILE A 52 -2.79 -10.89 -10.61
CA ILE A 52 -2.15 -9.65 -11.01
C ILE A 52 -1.02 -10.01 -11.96
N ASP A 53 -1.09 -9.43 -13.16
CA ASP A 53 0.01 -9.46 -14.13
C ASP A 53 0.39 -8.02 -14.41
N GLN A 54 1.67 -7.71 -14.29
CA GLN A 54 2.17 -6.35 -14.43
C GLN A 54 2.38 -5.99 -15.90
N ASP A 55 2.61 -7.00 -16.72
CA ASP A 55 2.82 -6.86 -18.15
C ASP A 55 1.47 -6.86 -18.91
N ASP A 56 0.39 -7.26 -18.22
CA ASP A 56 -0.98 -7.27 -18.75
C ASP A 56 -1.99 -6.71 -17.73
N LEU A 57 -2.29 -5.42 -17.89
CA LEU A 57 -3.27 -4.68 -17.10
C LEU A 57 -4.69 -4.77 -17.69
N GLU A 58 -5.00 -5.76 -18.53
CA GLU A 58 -6.36 -6.02 -18.95
C GLU A 58 -7.20 -6.62 -17.81
N ALA A 59 -8.41 -6.08 -17.65
CA ALA A 59 -9.34 -6.57 -16.64
C ALA A 59 -9.83 -7.97 -17.01
N ARG A 60 -9.47 -8.97 -16.21
CA ARG A 60 -9.92 -10.35 -16.33
C ARG A 60 -11.07 -10.62 -15.35
N PRO A 61 -11.96 -11.60 -15.59
CA PRO A 61 -13.02 -11.92 -14.61
C PRO A 61 -12.50 -12.25 -13.20
N VAL A 62 -11.27 -12.76 -13.09
CA VAL A 62 -10.62 -13.05 -11.80
C VAL A 62 -10.41 -11.78 -10.94
N ASN A 63 -10.28 -10.61 -11.59
CA ASN A 63 -10.15 -9.29 -10.95
C ASN A 63 -11.41 -8.91 -10.15
N ALA A 64 -12.59 -9.43 -10.52
CA ALA A 64 -13.82 -9.13 -9.78
C ALA A 64 -13.80 -9.67 -8.32
N VAL A 65 -12.97 -10.68 -8.04
CA VAL A 65 -12.91 -11.35 -6.73
C VAL A 65 -12.31 -10.46 -5.64
N PRO A 66 -11.07 -9.95 -5.77
CA PRO A 66 -10.52 -8.99 -4.82
C PRO A 66 -11.31 -7.68 -4.77
N ALA A 67 -11.79 -7.15 -5.90
CA ALA A 67 -12.66 -5.97 -5.93
C ALA A 67 -13.93 -6.13 -5.07
N LEU A 68 -14.58 -7.30 -5.12
CA LEU A 68 -15.73 -7.60 -4.26
C LEU A 68 -15.33 -7.64 -2.77
N GLY A 69 -14.17 -8.21 -2.45
CA GLY A 69 -13.60 -8.19 -1.10
C GLY A 69 -13.42 -6.76 -0.58
N VAL A 70 -12.84 -5.87 -1.39
CA VAL A 70 -12.67 -4.44 -1.07
C VAL A 70 -14.01 -3.74 -0.86
N LEU A 71 -15.00 -4.01 -1.71
CA LEU A 71 -16.34 -3.44 -1.54
C LEU A 71 -16.98 -3.85 -0.20
N VAL A 72 -16.90 -5.13 0.15
CA VAL A 72 -17.42 -5.63 1.43
C VAL A 72 -16.65 -5.03 2.61
N ALA A 73 -15.32 -4.93 2.51
CA ALA A 73 -14.47 -4.27 3.51
C ALA A 73 -14.88 -2.81 3.75
N PHE A 74 -15.14 -2.06 2.67
CA PHE A 74 -15.63 -0.69 2.75
C PHE A 74 -16.99 -0.61 3.46
N VAL A 75 -17.95 -1.46 3.08
CA VAL A 75 -19.29 -1.49 3.71
C VAL A 75 -19.20 -1.83 5.20
N LEU A 76 -18.40 -2.83 5.57
CA LEU A 76 -18.19 -3.20 6.98
C LEU A 76 -17.55 -2.06 7.77
N THR A 77 -16.56 -1.37 7.19
CA THR A 77 -15.89 -0.23 7.81
C THR A 77 -16.86 0.93 8.05
N VAL A 78 -17.67 1.28 7.05
CA VAL A 78 -18.69 2.34 7.18
C VAL A 78 -19.74 1.96 8.23
N TYR A 79 -20.19 0.71 8.25
CA TYR A 79 -21.15 0.23 9.23
C TYR A 79 -20.59 0.26 10.66
N ALA A 80 -19.34 -0.18 10.85
CA ALA A 80 -18.63 -0.10 12.12
C ALA A 80 -18.45 1.35 12.59
N ALA A 81 -18.03 2.25 11.70
CA ALA A 81 -17.87 3.67 12.00
C ALA A 81 -19.19 4.33 12.41
N ARG A 82 -20.31 4.02 11.73
CA ARG A 82 -21.64 4.50 12.11
C ARG A 82 -22.08 3.99 13.47
N ARG A 83 -21.73 2.75 13.82
CA ARG A 83 -22.09 2.13 15.11
C ARG A 83 -21.25 2.66 16.28
N ALA A 84 -19.94 2.81 16.09
CA ALA A 84 -19.03 3.34 17.11
C ALA A 84 -19.13 4.86 17.28
N GLY A 85 -19.67 5.55 16.28
CA GLY A 85 -19.61 7.00 16.15
C GLY A 85 -18.29 7.44 15.50
N ALA A 86 -18.35 8.53 14.74
CA ALA A 86 -17.19 9.16 14.14
C ALA A 86 -16.85 10.43 14.94
N SER A 87 -15.62 10.52 15.43
CA SER A 87 -15.08 11.73 16.05
C SER A 87 -13.65 11.97 15.55
N PHE A 88 -13.22 13.24 15.59
CA PHE A 88 -11.82 13.55 15.34
C PHE A 88 -10.97 12.91 16.44
N ALA A 89 -10.08 12.01 16.03
CA ALA A 89 -9.18 11.38 16.97
C ALA A 89 -8.16 12.40 17.47
N ARG A 90 -7.96 12.41 18.80
CA ARG A 90 -7.03 13.32 19.50
C ARG A 90 -5.60 13.16 18.97
N ALA A 91 -4.80 14.22 19.12
CA ALA A 91 -3.37 14.16 18.87
C ALA A 91 -2.70 13.12 19.78
N ARG A 92 -1.74 12.37 19.25
CA ARG A 92 -0.97 11.34 19.95
C ARG A 92 0.52 11.55 19.73
N ASP A 93 1.31 11.06 20.68
CA ASP A 93 2.76 11.04 20.55
C ASP A 93 3.18 10.28 19.28
N GLY A 94 4.07 10.92 18.51
CA GLY A 94 4.51 10.44 17.19
C GLY A 94 3.59 10.83 16.01
N ASP A 95 2.49 11.55 16.21
CA ASP A 95 1.71 12.09 15.09
C ASP A 95 2.54 13.04 14.22
N SER A 96 3.38 13.89 14.82
CA SER A 96 4.30 14.77 14.08
C SER A 96 5.26 13.99 13.18
N PHE A 97 5.81 12.87 13.68
CA PHE A 97 6.65 11.97 12.90
C PHE A 97 5.87 11.32 11.77
N ARG A 98 4.66 10.81 12.03
CA ARG A 98 3.79 10.24 10.99
C ARG A 98 3.45 11.25 9.90
N ILE A 99 3.14 12.50 10.28
CA ILE A 99 2.87 13.60 9.35
C ILE A 99 4.11 13.93 8.52
N ALA A 100 5.28 14.00 9.14
CA ALA A 100 6.54 14.24 8.43
C ALA A 100 6.83 13.14 7.41
N VAL A 101 6.68 11.86 7.81
CA VAL A 101 6.84 10.72 6.89
C VAL A 101 5.80 10.78 5.77
N ALA A 102 4.53 11.04 6.08
CA ALA A 102 3.48 11.18 5.07
C ALA A 102 3.77 12.31 4.07
N ALA A 103 4.23 13.47 4.56
CA ALA A 103 4.60 14.59 3.71
C ALA A 103 5.77 14.24 2.78
N VAL A 104 6.81 13.60 3.31
CA VAL A 104 7.95 13.14 2.49
C VAL A 104 7.49 12.12 1.44
N THR A 105 6.65 11.15 1.83
CA THR A 105 6.06 10.17 0.90
C THR A 105 5.31 10.88 -0.22
N VAL A 106 4.44 11.84 0.09
CA VAL A 106 3.69 12.61 -0.93
C VAL A 106 4.63 13.38 -1.85
N LEU A 107 5.65 14.06 -1.29
CA LEU A 107 6.61 14.84 -2.07
C LEU A 107 7.41 13.97 -3.06
N VAL A 108 7.88 12.80 -2.60
CA VAL A 108 8.61 11.83 -3.45
C VAL A 108 7.71 11.28 -4.54
N SER A 109 6.41 11.11 -4.27
CA SER A 109 5.45 10.54 -5.21
C SER A 109 4.84 11.53 -6.20
N LEU A 110 5.18 12.81 -6.15
CA LEU A 110 4.63 13.82 -7.07
C LEU A 110 4.78 13.45 -8.56
N PRO A 111 5.93 12.91 -9.04
CA PRO A 111 6.05 12.45 -10.42
C PRO A 111 5.05 11.36 -10.79
N TRP A 112 4.87 10.37 -9.90
CA TRP A 112 3.96 9.25 -10.13
C TRP A 112 2.50 9.67 -10.06
N ILE A 113 2.14 10.56 -9.13
CA ILE A 113 0.79 11.13 -9.04
C ILE A 113 0.44 11.86 -10.35
N ALA A 114 1.36 12.69 -10.86
CA ALA A 114 1.16 13.37 -12.13
C ALA A 114 0.99 12.37 -13.28
N ALA A 115 1.87 11.37 -13.36
CA ALA A 115 1.84 10.36 -14.40
C ALA A 115 0.54 9.55 -14.42
N ASP A 116 -0.01 9.21 -13.25
CA ASP A 116 -1.26 8.46 -13.11
C ASP A 116 -2.48 9.26 -13.59
N VAL A 117 -2.49 10.58 -13.37
CA VAL A 117 -3.52 11.48 -13.90
C VAL A 117 -3.29 11.93 -15.34
N GLY A 118 -2.24 11.42 -16.00
CA GLY A 118 -1.96 11.64 -17.42
C GLY A 118 -1.09 12.87 -17.74
N TRP A 119 -0.38 13.41 -16.76
CA TRP A 119 0.54 14.54 -16.93
C TRP A 119 1.98 14.17 -16.58
N HIS A 120 2.95 14.77 -17.27
CA HIS A 120 4.32 14.71 -16.80
C HIS A 120 4.57 15.79 -15.76
N PHE A 121 5.10 15.40 -14.60
CA PHE A 121 5.54 16.36 -13.59
C PHE A 121 6.70 17.21 -14.13
N PRO A 122 6.81 18.50 -13.79
CA PRO A 122 7.89 19.36 -14.27
C PRO A 122 9.27 18.78 -14.01
N GLN A 123 10.16 18.97 -14.98
CA GLN A 123 11.57 18.66 -14.83
C GLN A 123 12.22 19.55 -13.76
N GLY A 124 13.29 19.06 -13.15
CA GLY A 124 14.10 19.84 -12.23
C GLY A 124 14.86 18.90 -11.30
N VAL A 125 14.45 18.87 -10.03
CA VAL A 125 14.97 17.89 -9.07
C VAL A 125 14.64 16.47 -9.54
N PHE A 126 13.41 16.25 -10.01
CA PHE A 126 12.99 14.99 -10.60
C PHE A 126 13.40 14.88 -12.06
N MET A 127 13.80 13.67 -12.46
CA MET A 127 13.95 13.25 -13.83
C MET A 127 12.61 12.70 -14.30
N THR A 128 11.91 13.44 -15.15
CA THR A 128 10.52 13.12 -15.56
C THR A 128 10.40 12.87 -17.06
N THR A 129 10.37 13.92 -17.88
CA THR A 129 10.22 13.89 -19.35
C THR A 129 11.48 13.52 -20.14
N LYS A 130 12.61 13.24 -19.49
CA LYS A 130 13.86 12.92 -20.18
C LYS A 130 13.72 11.55 -20.79
N LEU A 131 14.07 11.40 -22.06
CA LEU A 131 13.95 10.11 -22.72
C LEU A 131 15.00 9.13 -22.18
N TYR A 132 14.55 7.94 -21.85
CA TYR A 132 15.35 6.80 -21.43
C TYR A 132 14.86 5.56 -22.17
N ALA A 133 15.78 4.76 -22.70
CA ALA A 133 15.48 3.50 -23.37
C ALA A 133 15.76 2.36 -22.41
N GLU A 134 14.71 1.69 -21.95
CA GLU A 134 14.87 0.42 -21.26
C GLU A 134 15.48 -0.62 -22.21
N PRO A 135 16.24 -1.61 -21.72
CA PRO A 135 16.82 -2.65 -22.56
C PRO A 135 15.75 -3.34 -23.43
N GLY A 136 15.91 -3.24 -24.76
CA GLY A 136 14.98 -3.86 -25.72
C GLY A 136 13.66 -3.11 -25.95
N GLN A 137 13.48 -1.92 -25.37
CA GLN A 137 12.27 -1.10 -25.50
C GLN A 137 12.57 0.23 -26.20
N PRO A 138 11.57 0.85 -26.86
CA PRO A 138 11.73 2.20 -27.40
C PRO A 138 11.96 3.23 -26.27
N PRO A 139 12.65 4.35 -26.55
CA PRO A 139 12.82 5.42 -25.57
C PRO A 139 11.47 5.99 -25.13
N THR A 140 11.25 6.08 -23.82
CA THR A 140 10.09 6.72 -23.21
C THR A 140 10.54 7.76 -22.19
N ALA A 141 9.62 8.59 -21.70
CA ALA A 141 9.92 9.49 -20.59
C ALA A 141 10.40 8.66 -19.37
N ALA A 142 11.42 9.15 -18.67
CA ALA A 142 12.00 8.49 -17.50
C ALA A 142 10.94 8.14 -16.44
N VAL A 143 9.95 9.01 -16.26
CA VAL A 143 8.67 8.70 -15.62
C VAL A 143 7.60 8.74 -16.72
N HIS A 144 7.22 7.57 -17.23
CA HIS A 144 6.23 7.44 -18.29
C HIS A 144 4.82 7.72 -17.77
N LEU A 145 3.87 8.03 -18.65
CA LEU A 145 2.47 8.18 -18.23
C LEU A 145 1.86 6.83 -17.85
N GLY A 146 0.97 6.84 -16.86
CA GLY A 146 0.31 5.66 -16.36
C GLY A 146 0.70 5.33 -14.93
N PHE A 147 0.38 4.10 -14.54
CA PHE A 147 0.52 3.64 -13.17
C PHE A 147 1.97 3.26 -12.87
N HIS A 148 2.42 3.64 -11.68
CA HIS A 148 3.76 3.40 -11.17
C HIS A 148 3.69 2.67 -9.85
N HIS A 149 4.59 1.71 -9.66
CA HIS A 149 4.62 0.91 -8.44
C HIS A 149 5.08 1.73 -7.23
N GLY A 150 5.83 2.81 -7.45
CA GLY A 150 6.13 3.79 -6.43
C GLY A 150 4.88 4.46 -5.86
N LEU A 151 3.87 4.77 -6.70
CA LEU A 151 2.59 5.31 -6.23
C LEU A 151 1.80 4.30 -5.41
N MET A 152 1.80 3.03 -5.83
CA MET A 152 1.24 1.94 -5.03
C MET A 152 1.88 1.88 -3.64
N GLY A 153 3.22 1.91 -3.60
CA GLY A 153 3.98 1.91 -2.36
C GLY A 153 3.63 3.10 -1.47
N ALA A 154 3.48 4.29 -2.06
CA ALA A 154 3.07 5.50 -1.35
C ALA A 154 1.69 5.38 -0.70
N LEU A 155 0.69 4.89 -1.45
CA LEU A 155 -0.65 4.67 -0.92
C LEU A 155 -0.67 3.65 0.21
N LEU A 156 0.16 2.60 0.14
CA LEU A 156 0.34 1.64 1.23
C LEU A 156 0.97 2.26 2.48
N VAL A 157 2.03 3.05 2.30
CA VAL A 157 2.68 3.77 3.42
C VAL A 157 1.69 4.70 4.09
N LEU A 158 0.97 5.54 3.33
CA LEU A 158 -0.03 6.46 3.87
C LEU A 158 -1.16 5.71 4.60
N SER A 159 -1.65 4.60 4.02
CA SER A 159 -2.65 3.76 4.65
C SER A 159 -2.13 3.13 5.95
N ALA A 160 -0.91 2.63 5.97
CA ALA A 160 -0.29 2.06 7.16
C ALA A 160 -0.09 3.11 8.27
N LEU A 161 0.29 4.34 7.93
CA LEU A 161 0.40 5.44 8.89
C LEU A 161 -0.96 5.76 9.52
N LEU A 162 -2.03 5.84 8.71
CA LEU A 162 -3.39 6.05 9.21
C LEU A 162 -3.88 4.88 10.09
N LEU A 163 -3.69 3.65 9.61
CA LEU A 163 -4.08 2.41 10.30
C LEU A 163 -3.19 2.08 11.50
N SER A 164 -2.07 2.76 11.69
CA SER A 164 -1.26 2.61 12.91
C SER A 164 -1.89 3.26 14.15
N ARG A 165 -2.94 4.08 13.98
CA ARG A 165 -3.56 4.84 15.08
C ARG A 165 -4.70 4.13 15.82
N PRO A 166 -5.62 3.43 15.16
CA PRO A 166 -6.71 2.75 15.86
C PRO A 166 -6.19 1.75 16.88
N HIS A 167 -6.86 1.67 18.03
CA HIS A 167 -6.60 0.63 19.03
C HIS A 167 -7.67 -0.44 18.90
N LEU A 168 -7.25 -1.70 18.80
CA LEU A 168 -8.17 -2.84 18.83
C LEU A 168 -8.20 -3.40 20.24
N GLU A 169 -9.39 -3.66 20.77
CA GLU A 169 -9.60 -4.17 22.14
C GLU A 169 -9.10 -5.63 22.26
N HIS A 170 -9.40 -6.46 21.26
CA HIS A 170 -9.09 -7.88 21.30
C HIS A 170 -7.60 -8.16 21.01
N ALA A 171 -6.89 -8.74 21.99
CA ALA A 171 -5.43 -8.92 21.94
C ALA A 171 -4.91 -9.69 20.70
N ARG A 172 -5.58 -10.77 20.31
CA ARG A 172 -5.19 -11.56 19.12
C ARG A 172 -5.39 -10.78 17.83
N LEU A 173 -6.54 -10.11 17.69
CA LEU A 173 -6.83 -9.26 16.53
C LEU A 173 -5.85 -8.10 16.43
N ARG A 174 -5.55 -7.44 17.56
CA ARG A 174 -4.54 -6.39 17.66
C ARG A 174 -3.16 -6.85 17.19
N ALA A 175 -2.75 -8.07 17.56
CA ALA A 175 -1.45 -8.62 17.14
C ALA A 175 -1.39 -8.85 15.62
N VAL A 176 -2.42 -9.46 15.04
CA VAL A 176 -2.53 -9.72 13.59
C VAL A 176 -2.64 -8.42 12.81
N PHE A 177 -3.52 -7.51 13.24
CA PHE A 177 -3.69 -6.18 12.65
C PHE A 177 -2.36 -5.42 12.61
N ALA A 178 -1.65 -5.39 13.74
CA ALA A 178 -0.36 -4.70 13.80
C ALA A 178 0.70 -5.34 12.89
N ALA A 179 0.69 -6.67 12.74
CA ALA A 179 1.62 -7.36 11.85
C ALA A 179 1.34 -6.98 10.39
N LEU A 180 0.06 -6.99 9.98
CA LEU A 180 -0.35 -6.58 8.63
C LEU A 180 -0.02 -5.11 8.35
N VAL A 181 -0.34 -4.19 9.27
CA VAL A 181 -0.04 -2.76 9.12
C VAL A 181 1.48 -2.51 9.05
N SER A 182 2.28 -3.27 9.80
CA SER A 182 3.75 -3.19 9.73
C SER A 182 4.28 -3.73 8.40
N LEU A 183 3.70 -4.82 7.90
CA LEU A 183 4.02 -5.37 6.58
C LEU A 183 3.66 -4.39 5.45
N MET A 184 2.49 -3.76 5.52
CA MET A 184 2.09 -2.72 4.56
C MET A 184 3.10 -1.57 4.51
N LEU A 185 3.56 -1.10 5.67
CA LEU A 185 4.56 -0.02 5.72
C LEU A 185 5.88 -0.47 5.09
N ALA A 186 6.42 -1.62 5.49
CA ALA A 186 7.69 -2.13 4.97
C ALA A 186 7.62 -2.41 3.45
N TYR A 187 6.56 -3.05 3.00
CA TYR A 187 6.33 -3.34 1.60
C TYR A 187 6.15 -2.06 0.77
N GLY A 188 5.38 -1.10 1.29
CA GLY A 188 5.18 0.19 0.64
C GLY A 188 6.49 0.97 0.48
N VAL A 189 7.31 1.02 1.53
CA VAL A 189 8.65 1.65 1.49
C VAL A 189 9.56 0.97 0.46
N ALA A 190 9.56 -0.36 0.39
CA ALA A 190 10.38 -1.09 -0.59
C ALA A 190 9.99 -0.73 -2.04
N ASN A 191 8.70 -0.62 -2.33
CA ASN A 191 8.22 -0.23 -3.68
C ASN A 191 8.55 1.23 -4.02
N ILE A 192 8.40 2.16 -3.07
CA ILE A 192 8.84 3.56 -3.24
C ILE A 192 10.34 3.61 -3.52
N ALA A 193 11.14 2.89 -2.73
CA ALA A 193 12.59 2.89 -2.86
C ALA A 193 13.04 2.31 -4.20
N ASN A 194 12.45 1.19 -4.63
CA ASN A 194 12.75 0.57 -5.91
C ASN A 194 12.46 1.50 -7.09
N ASP A 195 11.24 2.03 -7.17
CA ASP A 195 10.83 2.85 -8.31
C ASP A 195 11.56 4.20 -8.33
N PHE A 196 11.74 4.83 -7.17
CA PHE A 196 12.51 6.08 -7.06
C PHE A 196 13.97 5.86 -7.45
N TRP A 197 14.58 4.76 -7.01
CA TRP A 197 15.96 4.44 -7.34
C TRP A 197 16.13 4.25 -8.84
N HIS A 198 15.28 3.43 -9.45
CA HIS A 198 15.33 3.20 -10.89
C HIS A 198 15.16 4.50 -11.67
N GLU A 199 14.05 5.22 -11.44
CA GLU A 199 13.68 6.35 -12.28
C GLU A 199 14.53 7.61 -12.04
N GLN A 200 14.98 7.84 -10.80
CA GLN A 200 15.65 9.09 -10.43
C GLN A 200 17.17 8.96 -10.36
N ILE A 201 17.69 7.75 -10.13
CA ILE A 201 19.12 7.48 -9.92
C ILE A 201 19.71 6.67 -11.09
N VAL A 202 19.11 5.51 -11.43
CA VAL A 202 19.61 4.64 -12.50
C VAL A 202 19.42 5.27 -13.87
N LYS A 203 18.20 5.71 -14.21
CA LYS A 203 17.91 6.36 -15.50
C LYS A 203 18.71 7.64 -15.72
N ARG A 204 19.13 8.28 -14.63
CA ARG A 204 19.99 9.48 -14.65
C ARG A 204 21.46 9.15 -14.96
N GLY A 205 21.84 7.87 -14.93
CA GLY A 205 23.18 7.39 -15.17
C GLY A 205 24.13 7.59 -13.99
N TRP A 206 23.61 7.80 -12.78
CA TRP A 206 24.46 7.94 -11.58
C TRP A 206 25.03 6.60 -11.15
N VAL A 207 24.26 5.53 -11.32
CA VAL A 207 24.63 4.15 -11.01
C VAL A 207 24.04 3.22 -12.05
N SER A 208 24.63 2.03 -12.20
CA SER A 208 24.14 0.97 -13.10
C SER A 208 23.41 -0.17 -12.38
N TRP A 209 23.47 -0.18 -11.04
CA TRP A 209 22.81 -1.19 -10.22
C TRP A 209 21.39 -0.75 -9.86
N ASP A 210 20.44 -1.66 -9.96
CA ASP A 210 19.05 -1.42 -9.61
C ASP A 210 18.61 -2.23 -8.37
N VAL A 211 17.67 -1.67 -7.61
CA VAL A 211 17.06 -2.36 -6.47
C VAL A 211 16.20 -3.50 -7.02
N PRO A 212 16.30 -4.73 -6.49
CA PRO A 212 15.43 -5.81 -6.93
C PRO A 212 13.94 -5.48 -6.68
N SER A 213 13.10 -5.74 -7.66
CA SER A 213 11.64 -5.55 -7.55
C SER A 213 11.05 -6.45 -6.46
N ALA A 214 10.18 -5.87 -5.62
CA ALA A 214 9.37 -6.60 -4.64
C ALA A 214 7.96 -6.91 -5.17
N LEU A 215 7.69 -6.67 -6.44
CA LEU A 215 6.34 -6.74 -6.97
C LEU A 215 5.84 -8.16 -7.17
N SER A 216 6.71 -9.03 -7.68
CA SER A 216 6.42 -10.45 -7.76
C SER A 216 6.63 -11.09 -6.39
N LEU A 217 5.58 -11.75 -5.90
CA LEU A 217 5.66 -12.66 -4.76
C LEU A 217 6.57 -13.82 -5.15
N GLY A 218 7.76 -13.89 -4.56
CA GLY A 218 8.77 -14.90 -4.88
C GLY A 218 9.85 -14.98 -3.80
N LEU A 219 10.67 -16.03 -3.84
CA LEU A 219 11.80 -16.22 -2.92
C LEU A 219 12.99 -15.34 -3.32
N HIS A 220 12.78 -14.02 -3.37
CA HIS A 220 13.85 -13.05 -3.62
C HIS A 220 14.38 -12.45 -2.30
N PRO A 221 15.69 -12.12 -2.22
CA PRO A 221 16.28 -11.50 -1.03
C PRO A 221 15.58 -10.22 -0.56
N ILE A 222 14.98 -9.46 -1.49
CA ILE A 222 14.19 -8.26 -1.16
C ILE A 222 13.03 -8.58 -0.20
N TRP A 223 12.41 -9.76 -0.31
CA TRP A 223 11.35 -10.19 0.60
C TRP A 223 11.85 -10.47 2.01
N LEU A 224 13.12 -10.89 2.18
CA LEU A 224 13.72 -11.00 3.51
C LEU A 224 13.86 -9.62 4.17
N LEU A 225 14.22 -8.60 3.39
CA LEU A 225 14.29 -7.22 3.89
C LEU A 225 12.91 -6.67 4.23
N VAL A 226 11.90 -6.92 3.39
CA VAL A 226 10.50 -6.52 3.65
C VAL A 226 9.98 -7.20 4.92
N LEU A 227 10.11 -8.53 5.03
CA LEU A 227 9.63 -9.29 6.19
C LEU A 227 10.41 -8.95 7.46
N GLY A 228 11.73 -8.79 7.37
CA GLY A 228 12.58 -8.36 8.47
C GLY A 228 12.21 -6.95 8.96
N GLY A 229 12.02 -6.01 8.04
CA GLY A 229 11.55 -4.65 8.35
C GLY A 229 10.16 -4.64 8.99
N ALA A 230 9.23 -5.43 8.45
CA ALA A 230 7.90 -5.60 9.03
C ALA A 230 7.96 -6.17 10.46
N GLY A 231 8.80 -7.20 10.68
CA GLY A 231 9.03 -7.79 12.00
C GLY A 231 9.61 -6.80 13.00
N LEU A 232 10.58 -5.98 12.57
CA LEU A 232 11.15 -4.91 13.39
C LEU A 232 10.11 -3.84 13.75
N LEU A 233 9.35 -3.33 12.77
CA LEU A 233 8.28 -2.36 13.00
C LEU A 233 7.21 -2.89 13.95
N TRP A 234 6.83 -4.16 13.78
CA TRP A 234 5.91 -4.84 14.66
C TRP A 234 6.47 -4.91 16.08
N ALA A 235 7.72 -5.36 16.25
CA ALA A 235 8.41 -5.48 17.53
C ALA A 235 8.54 -4.13 18.27
N LEU A 236 8.81 -3.05 17.53
CA LEU A 236 8.86 -1.67 18.04
C LEU A 236 7.46 -1.09 18.40
N GLY A 237 6.41 -1.83 18.09
CA GLY A 237 5.03 -1.49 18.46
C GLY A 237 4.38 -0.45 17.56
N PHE A 238 4.82 -0.30 16.31
CA PHE A 238 4.34 0.72 15.36
C PHE A 238 2.81 0.91 15.36
N ALA A 239 2.06 -0.19 15.31
CA ALA A 239 0.60 -0.22 15.34
C ALA A 239 0.01 -0.90 16.60
N ARG A 240 0.80 -0.98 17.69
CA ARG A 240 0.38 -1.59 18.98
C ARG A 240 0.38 -0.64 20.16
N ARG A 241 1.09 0.50 20.08
CA ARG A 241 1.25 1.41 21.22
C ARG A 241 -0.10 1.95 21.70
N ALA A 242 -0.41 1.69 22.97
CA ALA A 242 -1.54 2.31 23.66
C ALA A 242 -1.36 3.83 23.69
N PRO A 243 -2.43 4.63 23.81
CA PRO A 243 -2.27 6.03 24.13
C PRO A 243 -1.62 6.09 25.52
N ASP A 244 -0.48 6.78 25.62
CA ASP A 244 0.12 7.06 26.91
C ASP A 244 -0.95 7.74 27.76
N SER A 245 -1.27 7.13 28.90
CA SER A 245 -2.14 7.72 29.92
C SER A 245 -1.41 8.93 30.48
N ARG A 246 -1.63 10.10 29.88
CA ARG A 246 -1.36 11.39 30.49
C ARG A 246 -2.67 12.02 30.91
#